data_AF-A0A832MWH6-F1
#
_entry.id   AF-A0A832MWH6-F1
#
_cell.length_a   1.000
_cell.length_b   1.000
_cell.length_c   1.000
_cell.angle_alpha   90.00
_cell.angle_beta   90.00
_cell.angle_gamma   90.00
#
_symmetry.space_group_name_H-M   'P 1'
#
loop_
_entity.id
_entity.type
_entity.pdbx_description
1 polymer ?
#
loop_
_entity_poly.entity_id
_entity_poly.type
_entity_poly.pdbx_seq_one_letter_code
_entity_poly.pdbx_strand_id
1 'polypeptide(L)' 'MRKKVINGEFDTAIFFSPSQVSNFVLLFGGEVLKGKNVAVIGEATAKLAKEIGLSVTIQPRNSTIDDLVESVVEASKKV' A
#
# COMPACT_ATOMS: atom_id res chain seq x y z
N MET A 1 2.77 2.30 -18.08
CA MET A 1 2.54 2.29 -16.61
C MET A 1 1.05 2.28 -16.26
N ARG A 2 0.27 3.31 -16.62
CA ARG A 2 -1.17 3.42 -16.25
C ARG A 2 -2.00 2.14 -16.51
N LYS A 3 -1.90 1.56 -17.72
CA LYS A 3 -2.61 0.31 -18.07
C LYS A 3 -2.27 -0.85 -17.14
N LYS A 4 -0.99 -1.02 -16.76
CA LYS A 4 -0.55 -2.09 -15.85
C LYS A 4 -1.20 -1.98 -14.47
N VAL A 5 -1.31 -0.76 -13.93
CA VAL A 5 -1.97 -0.50 -12.65
C VAL A 5 -3.46 -0.83 -12.73
N ILE A 6 -4.13 -0.36 -13.79
CA ILE A 6 -5.57 -0.64 -14.01
C ILE A 6 -5.83 -2.14 -14.18
N ASN A 7 -4.92 -2.84 -14.86
CA ASN A 7 -4.97 -4.29 -15.04
C ASN A 7 -4.57 -5.09 -13.77
N GLY A 8 -4.13 -4.42 -12.71
CA GLY A 8 -3.67 -5.08 -11.49
C GLY A 8 -2.36 -5.87 -11.66
N GLU A 9 -1.50 -5.49 -12.61
CA GLU A 9 -0.18 -6.11 -12.88
C GLU A 9 0.88 -5.65 -11.87
N PHE A 10 0.56 -5.76 -10.58
CA PHE A 10 1.45 -5.53 -9.46
C PHE A 10 0.95 -6.33 -8.25
N ASP A 11 1.84 -6.66 -7.32
CA ASP A 11 1.48 -7.45 -6.13
C ASP A 11 1.33 -6.57 -4.88
N THR A 12 2.17 -5.52 -4.80
CA THR A 12 2.26 -4.65 -3.63
C THR A 12 2.22 -3.18 -4.04
N ALA A 13 1.37 -2.40 -3.38
CA ALA A 13 1.40 -0.94 -3.40
C ALA A 13 2.02 -0.42 -2.09
N ILE A 14 2.90 0.57 -2.18
CA ILE A 14 3.63 1.12 -1.04
C ILE A 14 3.36 2.62 -0.97
N PHE A 15 2.96 3.12 0.20
CA PHE A 15 2.65 4.54 0.43
C PHE A 15 3.43 5.11 1.61
N PHE A 16 4.12 6.22 1.37
CA PHE A 16 4.93 6.92 2.37
C PHE A 16 4.20 8.09 3.04
N SER A 17 3.07 8.52 2.48
CA SER A 17 2.28 9.61 3.03
C SER A 17 0.78 9.45 2.78
N PRO A 18 -0.08 10.07 3.62
CA PRO A 18 -1.52 10.07 3.40
C PRO A 18 -1.92 10.63 2.01
N SER A 19 -1.23 11.67 1.52
CA SER A 19 -1.53 12.27 0.21
C SER A 19 -1.28 11.32 -0.95
N GLN A 20 -0.30 10.42 -0.86
CA GLN A 20 -0.07 9.41 -1.89
C GLN A 20 -1.23 8.41 -1.96
N VAL A 21 -1.80 8.05 -0.81
CA VAL A 21 -2.98 7.18 -0.72
C VAL A 21 -4.18 7.84 -1.39
N SER A 22 -4.53 9.08 -0.98
CA SER A 22 -5.66 9.81 -1.57
C SER A 22 -5.51 10.02 -3.07
N ASN A 23 -4.32 10.46 -3.50
CA ASN A 23 -4.06 10.74 -4.91
C ASN A 23 -4.11 9.45 -5.75
N PHE A 24 -3.62 8.33 -5.22
CA PHE A 24 -3.69 7.05 -5.91
C PHE A 24 -5.14 6.62 -6.11
N VAL A 25 -5.95 6.64 -5.05
CA VAL A 25 -7.37 6.26 -5.12
C VAL A 25 -8.15 7.20 -6.06
N LEU A 26 -7.84 8.50 -6.05
CA LEU A 26 -8.44 9.46 -6.98
C LEU A 26 -8.13 9.14 -8.46
N LEU A 27 -6.91 8.68 -8.76
CA LEU A 27 -6.45 8.47 -10.13
C LEU A 27 -6.77 7.08 -10.70
N PHE A 28 -6.85 6.07 -9.84
CA PHE A 28 -6.92 4.66 -10.21
C PHE A 28 -8.08 3.89 -9.58
N GLY A 29 -8.80 4.48 -8.63
CA GLY A 29 -9.78 3.76 -7.81
C GLY A 29 -9.13 2.91 -6.72
N GLY A 30 -9.92 2.51 -5.72
CA GLY A 30 -9.48 1.62 -4.64
C GLY A 30 -9.58 0.14 -5.03
N GLU A 31 -10.40 -0.19 -6.03
CA GLU A 31 -10.68 -1.54 -6.49
C GLU A 31 -9.45 -2.26 -7.04
N VAL A 32 -8.49 -1.53 -7.64
CA VAL A 32 -7.23 -2.09 -8.16
C VAL A 32 -6.33 -2.64 -7.05
N LEU A 33 -6.58 -2.25 -5.79
CA LEU A 33 -5.86 -2.75 -4.62
C LEU A 33 -6.52 -3.98 -3.98
N LYS A 34 -7.68 -4.43 -4.46
CA LYS A 34 -8.34 -5.63 -3.93
C LYS A 34 -7.47 -6.86 -4.17
N GLY A 35 -7.19 -7.61 -3.10
CA GLY A 35 -6.32 -8.80 -3.15
C GLY A 35 -4.84 -8.47 -3.35
N LYS A 36 -4.45 -7.18 -3.31
CA LYS A 36 -3.06 -6.75 -3.35
C LYS A 36 -2.55 -6.45 -1.95
N ASN A 37 -1.25 -6.52 -1.76
CA ASN A 37 -0.63 -6.04 -0.55
C ASN A 37 -0.61 -4.51 -0.55
N VAL A 38 -1.01 -3.92 0.56
CA VAL A 38 -0.94 -2.47 0.78
C VAL A 38 0.00 -2.22 1.95
N ALA A 39 1.18 -1.71 1.63
CA ALA A 39 2.18 -1.32 2.59
C ALA A 39 2.14 0.18 2.83
N VAL A 40 2.26 0.60 4.08
CA VAL A 40 2.29 2.02 4.46
C VAL A 40 3.41 2.27 5.45
N ILE A 41 3.99 3.47 5.41
CA ILE A 41 4.87 3.97 6.46
C ILE A 41 4.11 4.94 7.37
N GLY A 42 4.24 4.74 8.68
CA GLY A 42 3.66 5.63 9.69
C GLY A 42 2.16 5.49 9.92
N GLU A 43 1.75 5.88 11.12
CA GLU A 43 0.37 5.71 11.62
C GLU A 43 -0.64 6.60 10.88
N ALA A 44 -0.26 7.83 10.53
CA ALA A 44 -1.14 8.75 9.81
C ALA A 44 -1.55 8.20 8.42
N THR A 45 -0.62 7.59 7.69
CA THR A 45 -0.88 6.97 6.39
C THR A 45 -1.81 5.77 6.53
N ALA A 46 -1.55 4.92 7.54
CA ALA A 46 -2.38 3.76 7.83
C ALA A 46 -3.82 4.14 8.20
N LYS A 47 -3.97 5.18 9.02
CA LYS A 47 -5.28 5.70 9.45
C LYS A 47 -6.10 6.15 8.25
N LEU A 48 -5.55 7.02 7.41
CA LEU A 48 -6.26 7.49 6.21
C LEU A 48 -6.61 6.34 5.27
N ALA A 49 -5.67 5.42 5.01
CA ALA A 49 -5.92 4.28 4.14
C ALA A 49 -7.13 3.45 4.64
N LYS A 50 -7.21 3.20 5.95
CA LYS A 50 -8.35 2.50 6.56
C LYS A 50 -9.65 3.31 6.48
N GLU A 51 -9.60 4.62 6.72
CA GLU A 51 -10.76 5.51 6.63
C GLU A 51 -11.41 5.53 5.24
N ILE A 52 -10.61 5.43 4.18
CA ILE A 52 -11.10 5.37 2.81
C ILE A 52 -11.39 3.94 2.32
N GLY A 53 -11.37 2.96 3.22
CA GLY A 53 -11.78 1.57 2.95
C GLY A 53 -10.69 0.67 2.38
N LEU A 54 -9.41 1.06 2.44
CA LEU A 54 -8.30 0.18 2.06
C LEU A 54 -7.90 -0.73 3.22
N SER A 55 -7.55 -1.97 2.88
CA SER A 55 -6.98 -2.93 3.83
C SER A 55 -5.46 -2.82 3.82
N VAL A 56 -4.89 -2.13 4.82
CA VAL A 56 -3.45 -2.09 5.04
C VAL A 56 -2.98 -3.46 5.52
N THR A 57 -2.19 -4.16 4.71
CA THR A 57 -1.67 -5.50 5.03
C THR A 57 -0.26 -5.45 5.63
N ILE A 58 0.48 -4.38 5.37
CA ILE A 58 1.87 -4.23 5.83
C ILE A 58 2.04 -2.84 6.46
N GLN A 59 2.43 -2.82 7.73
CA GLN A 59 2.79 -1.59 8.42
C GLN A 59 3.94 -1.92 9.39
N PRO A 60 5.18 -1.50 9.10
CA PRO A 60 6.30 -1.72 10.00
C PRO A 60 6.10 -0.98 11.31
N ARG A 61 6.73 -1.49 12.38
CA ARG A 61 6.65 -0.87 13.72
C ARG A 61 7.39 0.46 13.74
N ASN A 62 8.57 0.55 13.15
CA ASN A 62 9.29 1.81 13.00
C ASN A 62 9.04 2.39 11.61
N SER A 63 9.02 3.72 11.52
CA SER A 63 8.84 4.44 10.26
C SER A 63 10.18 4.65 9.53
N THR A 64 10.94 3.57 9.36
CA THR A 64 12.21 3.53 8.63
C THR A 64 12.03 2.81 7.30
N ILE A 65 12.91 3.08 6.34
CA ILE A 65 12.89 2.38 5.05
C ILE A 65 13.29 0.91 5.24
N ASP A 66 14.26 0.63 6.12
CA ASP A 66 14.75 -0.73 6.37
C ASP A 66 13.65 -1.65 6.89
N ASP A 67 12.91 -1.25 7.93
CA ASP A 67 11.80 -2.02 8.47
C ASP A 67 10.68 -2.24 7.44
N LEU A 68 10.43 -1.24 6.58
CA LEU A 68 9.45 -1.36 5.50
C LEU A 68 9.89 -2.41 4.48
N VAL A 69 11.16 -2.39 4.08
CA VAL A 69 11.72 -3.37 3.14
C VAL A 69 11.63 -4.78 3.74
N GLU A 70 12.03 -4.96 5.00
CA GLU A 70 11.93 -6.25 5.70
C GLU A 70 10.47 -6.74 5.71
N SER A 71 9.53 -5.89 6.11
CA SER A 71 8.11 -6.25 6.18
C SER A 71 7.52 -6.62 4.81
N VAL A 72 7.94 -5.95 3.74
CA VAL A 72 7.52 -6.27 2.36
C VAL A 72 8.12 -7.59 1.88
N VAL A 73 9.39 -7.85 2.19
CA VAL A 73 10.05 -9.12 1.86
C VAL A 73 9.37 -10.29 2.59
N GLU A 74 9.04 -10.13 3.86
CA GLU A 74 8.31 -11.14 4.63
C GLU A 74 6.92 -11.43 4.06
N ALA A 75 6.20 -10.39 3.63
CA ALA A 75 4.89 -10.55 3.00
C ALA A 75 4.97 -11.28 1.64
N SER A 76 6.03 -11.03 0.88
CA SER A 76 6.24 -11.64 -0.44
C SER A 76 6.60 -13.12 -0.37
N LYS A 77 7.13 -13.60 0.76
CA LYS A 77 7.48 -15.02 0.98
C LYS A 77 6.27 -15.92 1.29
N LYS A 78 5.09 -15.34 1.56
CA LYS A 78 3.87 -16.08 1.93
C LYS A 78 3.02 -16.52 0.72
N VAL A 79 3.63 -16.67 -0.45
CA VAL A 79 2.97 -17.13 -1.70
C VAL A 79 3.40 -18.54 -2.04
#